data_AF-A0A938BD73-F1
#
_entry.id   AF-A0A938BD73-F1
#
_cell.length_a   1.000
_cell.length_b   1.000
_cell.length_c   1.000
_cell.angle_alpha   90.00
_cell.angle_beta   90.00
_cell.angle_gamma   90.00
#
_symmetry.space_group_name_H-M   'P 1'
#
loop_
_entity.id
_entity.type
_entity.pdbx_description
1 polymer ?
#
loop_
_entity_poly.entity_id
_entity_poly.type
_entity_poly.pdbx_seq_one_letter_code
_entity_poly.pdbx_strand_id
1 'polypeptide(L)'
;MVNDSWIYARRKTGTYPEHTSRGGKWLVFASGRSMPAIWKRVKAAVENGQLGELAKRNASSGHGVICVYTYDWKDHDDVMRIRSELRTIGIAKKIPYKTDENTERGIYRAGGSKRISAYCE
;
A
#
# COMPACT_ATOMS: atom_id res chain seq x y z
N MET A 1 -17.99 -18.07 7.53
CA MET A 1 -16.66 -17.64 8.01
C MET A 1 -15.81 -17.31 6.79
N VAL A 2 -15.66 -16.03 6.45
CA VAL A 2 -14.77 -15.63 5.35
C VAL A 2 -13.35 -15.69 5.91
N ASN A 3 -12.58 -16.70 5.50
CA ASN A 3 -11.14 -16.68 5.76
C ASN A 3 -10.56 -15.50 4.98
N ASP A 4 -10.34 -14.38 5.66
CA ASP A 4 -9.55 -13.24 5.15
C ASP A 4 -8.09 -13.69 5.06
N SER A 5 -7.80 -14.52 4.07
CA SER A 5 -6.45 -14.98 3.78
C SER A 5 -5.70 -13.82 3.12
N TRP A 6 -4.86 -13.14 3.90
CA TRP A 6 -3.96 -12.11 3.38
C TRP A 6 -2.65 -12.75 2.91
N ILE A 7 -2.18 -12.30 1.75
CA ILE A 7 -0.86 -12.67 1.22
C ILE A 7 0.08 -11.49 1.45
N TYR A 8 1.28 -11.78 1.94
CA TYR A 8 2.27 -10.79 2.33
C TYR A 8 3.52 -10.86 1.45
N ALA A 9 4.18 -9.72 1.29
CA ALA A 9 5.53 -9.57 0.77
C ALA A 9 6.32 -8.74 1.78
N ARG A 10 7.52 -9.20 2.14
CA ARG A 10 8.44 -8.50 3.05
C ARG A 10 9.74 -8.20 2.35
N ARG A 11 10.36 -7.08 2.70
CA ARG A 11 11.69 -6.71 2.23
C ARG A 11 12.70 -7.81 2.59
N LYS A 12 13.63 -8.08 1.67
CA LYS A 12 14.72 -9.05 1.84
C LYS A 12 16.10 -8.43 1.58
N THR A 13 16.13 -7.31 0.85
CA THR A 13 17.36 -6.60 0.48
C THR A 13 17.38 -5.19 1.08
N GLY A 14 18.54 -4.82 1.64
CA GLY A 14 18.75 -3.54 2.30
C GLY A 14 17.99 -3.40 3.62
N THR A 15 18.17 -2.27 4.29
CA THR A 15 17.44 -1.89 5.49
C THR A 15 16.34 -0.90 5.14
N TYR A 16 15.36 -0.81 6.03
CA TYR A 16 14.31 0.20 5.98
C TYR A 16 13.96 0.59 7.41
N PRO A 17 13.58 1.85 7.69
CA PRO A 17 13.26 2.27 9.04
C PRO A 17 12.13 1.47 9.65
N GLU A 18 12.20 1.27 10.97
CA GLU A 18 11.14 0.62 11.74
C GLU A 18 9.83 1.40 11.64
N HIS A 19 8.73 0.66 11.58
CA HIS A 19 7.39 1.23 11.44
C HIS A 19 6.99 2.00 12.68
N THR A 20 6.60 3.27 12.55
CA THR A 20 6.20 4.10 13.68
C THR A 20 4.69 4.09 13.89
N SER A 21 4.21 4.67 15.00
CA SER A 21 2.78 4.92 15.21
C SER A 21 2.17 5.87 14.17
N ARG A 22 3.01 6.54 13.39
CA ARG A 22 2.62 7.41 12.28
C ARG A 22 2.78 6.71 10.94
N GLY A 23 2.78 5.39 10.88
CA GLY A 23 2.82 4.69 9.60
C GLY A 23 1.61 4.95 8.71
N GLY A 24 1.71 4.49 7.47
CA GLY A 24 0.61 4.54 6.52
C GLY A 24 0.81 3.60 5.36
N LYS A 25 -0.07 3.73 4.35
CA LYS A 25 -0.02 2.88 3.17
C LYS A 25 -0.60 3.54 1.93
N TRP A 26 0.04 3.27 0.81
CA TRP A 26 -0.52 3.46 -0.52
C TRP A 26 -1.49 2.32 -0.84
N LEU A 27 -2.65 2.65 -1.40
CA LEU A 27 -3.68 1.69 -1.79
C LEU A 27 -3.68 1.51 -3.31
N VAL A 28 -3.23 0.35 -3.78
CA VAL A 28 -3.22 -0.01 -5.20
C VAL A 28 -4.43 -0.87 -5.50
N PHE A 29 -5.42 -0.31 -6.19
CA PHE A 29 -6.63 -1.04 -6.58
C PHE A 29 -6.44 -1.78 -7.90
N ALA A 30 -6.77 -3.07 -7.90
CA ALA A 30 -6.64 -3.93 -9.07
C ALA A 30 -7.91 -4.78 -9.28
N SER A 31 -8.20 -5.06 -10.55
CA SER A 31 -9.26 -6.00 -10.96
C SER A 31 -8.76 -7.43 -10.98
N GLY A 32 -9.68 -8.42 -11.01
CA GLY A 32 -9.36 -9.87 -11.01
C GLY A 32 -8.30 -10.29 -12.00
N ARG A 33 -8.43 -9.80 -13.23
CA ARG A 33 -7.54 -10.17 -14.32
C ARG A 33 -6.13 -9.58 -14.14
N SER A 34 -6.04 -8.36 -13.62
CA SER A 34 -4.77 -7.63 -13.46
C SER A 34 -4.07 -7.92 -12.12
N MET A 35 -4.80 -8.40 -11.11
CA MET A 35 -4.32 -8.56 -9.74
C MET A 35 -3.05 -9.43 -9.63
N PRO A 36 -2.96 -10.61 -10.26
CA PRO A 36 -1.74 -11.44 -10.16
C PRO A 36 -0.50 -10.75 -10.72
N ALA A 37 -0.63 -10.09 -11.87
CA ALA A 37 0.47 -9.38 -12.53
C ALA A 37 0.93 -8.17 -11.70
N ILE A 38 0.00 -7.37 -11.20
CA ILE A 38 0.30 -6.22 -10.34
C ILE A 38 0.95 -6.68 -9.04
N TRP A 39 0.39 -7.71 -8.39
CA TRP A 39 0.97 -8.27 -7.17
C TRP A 39 2.38 -8.80 -7.38
N LYS A 40 2.65 -9.50 -8.48
CA LYS A 40 4.00 -10.00 -8.80
C LYS A 40 5.03 -8.88 -8.85
N ARG A 41 4.68 -7.73 -9.45
CA ARG A 41 5.57 -6.56 -9.53
C ARG A 41 5.77 -5.90 -8.17
N VAL A 42 4.69 -5.65 -7.42
CA VAL A 42 4.78 -5.06 -6.07
C VAL A 42 5.57 -5.95 -5.13
N LYS A 43 5.31 -7.26 -5.14
CA LYS A 43 6.04 -8.24 -4.33
C LYS A 43 7.54 -8.19 -4.62
N ALA A 44 7.93 -8.26 -5.90
CA ALA A 44 9.34 -8.21 -6.28
C ALA A 44 9.99 -6.89 -5.84
N ALA A 45 9.31 -5.75 -6.02
CA ALA A 45 9.84 -4.45 -5.63
C ALA A 45 9.96 -4.28 -4.10
N VAL A 46 9.06 -4.86 -3.31
CA VAL A 46 9.21 -4.94 -1.84
C VAL A 46 10.40 -5.83 -1.48
N GLU A 47 10.44 -7.06 -1.98
CA GLU A 47 11.49 -8.04 -1.65
C GLU A 47 12.89 -7.51 -2.01
N ASN A 48 13.03 -6.83 -3.15
CA ASN A 48 14.28 -6.22 -3.61
C ASN A 48 14.62 -4.88 -2.93
N GLY A 49 13.79 -4.41 -1.99
CA GLY A 49 14.07 -3.23 -1.20
C GLY A 49 13.83 -1.88 -1.91
N GLN A 50 13.05 -1.88 -2.98
CA GLN A 50 12.69 -0.67 -3.73
C GLN A 50 11.51 0.06 -3.06
N LEU A 51 10.57 -0.67 -2.47
CA LEU A 51 9.41 -0.12 -1.75
C LEU A 51 9.65 -0.10 -0.23
N GLY A 52 8.62 0.06 0.59
CA GLY A 52 8.74 -0.06 2.06
C GLY A 52 8.97 -1.50 2.54
N GLU A 53 8.87 -1.70 3.85
CA GLU A 53 9.12 -3.00 4.50
C GLU A 53 8.12 -4.09 4.09
N LEU A 54 6.85 -3.72 3.93
CA LEU A 54 5.74 -4.65 3.83
C LEU A 54 4.74 -4.25 2.75
N ALA A 55 4.26 -5.22 1.99
CA ALA A 55 3.00 -5.11 1.27
C ALA A 55 2.09 -6.30 1.57
N LYS A 56 0.78 -6.08 1.47
CA LYS A 56 -0.21 -7.16 1.59
C LYS A 56 -1.36 -7.01 0.61
N ARG A 57 -1.93 -8.14 0.19
CA ARG A 57 -3.15 -8.21 -0.61
C ARG A 57 -4.12 -9.25 -0.08
N ASN A 58 -5.40 -9.08 -0.37
CA ASN A 58 -6.39 -10.11 -0.09
C ASN A 58 -6.25 -11.27 -1.11
N ALA A 59 -6.25 -12.52 -0.65
CA ALA A 59 -6.15 -13.71 -1.49
C ALA A 59 -7.48 -14.09 -2.18
N SER A 60 -8.61 -13.74 -1.56
CA SER A 60 -9.92 -14.33 -1.89
C SER A 60 -10.69 -13.63 -3.00
N SER A 61 -10.26 -12.45 -3.43
CA SER A 61 -11.00 -11.64 -4.41
C SER A 61 -10.17 -11.36 -5.66
N GLY A 62 -10.81 -11.53 -6.81
CA GLY A 62 -10.26 -11.01 -8.06
C GLY A 62 -10.09 -9.49 -7.96
N HIS A 63 -11.12 -8.79 -7.52
CA HIS A 63 -11.07 -7.34 -7.31
C HIS A 63 -10.63 -7.04 -5.90
N GLY A 64 -9.56 -6.26 -5.74
CA GLY A 64 -9.06 -5.99 -4.40
C GLY A 64 -8.06 -4.85 -4.35
N VAL A 65 -7.46 -4.73 -3.17
CA VAL A 65 -6.46 -3.72 -2.85
C VAL A 65 -5.15 -4.41 -2.47
N ILE A 66 -4.05 -3.86 -2.96
CA ILE A 66 -2.72 -4.12 -2.45
C ILE A 66 -2.34 -2.91 -1.60
N CYS A 67 -2.04 -3.14 -0.34
CA CYS A 67 -1.54 -2.11 0.57
C CYS A 67 -0.01 -2.17 0.57
N VAL A 68 0.63 -1.05 0.26
CA VAL A 68 2.09 -0.90 0.32
C VAL A 68 2.40 0.08 1.43
N TYR A 69 3.11 -0.39 2.46
CA TYR A 69 3.29 0.36 3.70
C TYR A 69 4.48 1.31 3.63
N THR A 70 4.36 2.43 4.33
CA THR A 70 5.43 3.38 4.62
C THR A 70 5.58 3.48 6.15
N TYR A 71 6.80 3.77 6.62
CA TYR A 71 7.11 3.66 8.05
C TYR A 71 6.59 4.84 8.87
N ASP A 72 6.61 6.04 8.28
CA ASP A 72 6.12 7.28 8.89
C ASP A 72 5.56 8.20 7.80
N TRP A 73 4.30 8.60 7.91
CA TRP A 73 3.64 9.46 6.93
C TRP A 73 4.19 10.89 6.94
N LYS A 74 4.89 11.32 8.00
CA LYS A 74 5.53 12.63 8.05
C LYS A 74 6.89 12.67 7.35
N ASP A 75 7.49 11.52 7.05
CA ASP A 75 8.62 11.46 6.12
C ASP A 75 8.08 11.56 4.69
N HIS A 76 7.90 12.80 4.26
CA HIS A 76 7.39 13.11 2.94
C HIS A 76 8.28 12.54 1.83
N ASP A 77 9.61 12.54 2.03
CA ASP A 77 10.56 12.12 1.01
C ASP A 77 10.46 10.62 0.78
N ASP A 78 10.38 9.82 1.85
CA ASP A 78 10.15 8.38 1.71
C ASP A 78 8.76 8.06 1.14
N VAL A 79 7.72 8.75 1.60
CA VAL A 79 6.35 8.57 1.08
C VAL A 79 6.29 8.81 -0.43
N MET A 80 6.92 9.88 -0.91
CA MET A 80 6.97 10.22 -2.33
C MET A 80 7.93 9.35 -3.13
N ARG A 81 9.05 8.92 -2.54
CA ARG A 81 9.96 7.93 -3.12
C ARG A 81 9.23 6.63 -3.41
N ILE A 82 8.51 6.08 -2.43
CA ILE A 82 7.69 4.86 -2.59
C ILE A 82 6.61 5.07 -3.65
N ARG A 83 5.95 6.23 -3.69
CA ARG A 83 5.01 6.57 -4.76
C ARG A 83 5.67 6.54 -6.14
N SER A 84 6.84 7.15 -6.28
CA SER A 84 7.59 7.21 -7.53
C SER A 84 7.96 5.80 -8.02
N GLU A 85 8.46 4.96 -7.12
CA GLU A 85 8.77 3.56 -7.43
C GLU A 85 7.54 2.76 -7.87
N LEU A 86 6.38 3.00 -7.25
CA LEU A 86 5.12 2.41 -7.71
C LEU A 86 4.80 2.83 -9.16
N ARG A 87 5.10 4.07 -9.55
CA ARG A 87 4.94 4.54 -10.95
C ARG A 87 5.93 3.84 -11.89
N THR A 88 7.19 3.72 -11.51
CA THR A 88 8.24 3.05 -12.30
C THR A 88 7.90 1.59 -12.60
N ILE A 89 7.27 0.87 -11.66
CA ILE A 89 6.83 -0.52 -11.90
C ILE A 89 5.49 -0.64 -12.65
N GLY A 90 4.97 0.47 -13.17
CA GLY A 90 3.80 0.53 -14.05
C GLY A 90 2.46 0.57 -13.31
N ILE A 91 2.43 0.95 -12.03
CA ILE A 91 1.17 1.33 -11.39
C ILE A 91 0.85 2.74 -11.89
N ALA A 92 -0.11 2.88 -12.79
CA ALA A 92 -0.46 4.17 -13.41
C ALA A 92 -1.80 4.76 -12.89
N LYS A 93 -2.68 3.92 -12.33
CA LYS A 93 -3.97 4.36 -11.78
C LYS A 93 -3.78 5.19 -10.51
N LYS A 94 -4.79 5.96 -10.12
CA LYS A 94 -4.82 6.70 -8.87
C LYS A 94 -4.56 5.79 -7.67
N ILE A 95 -3.63 6.19 -6.80
CA ILE A 95 -3.29 5.48 -5.57
C ILE A 95 -3.53 6.39 -4.37
N PRO A 96 -4.64 6.28 -3.64
CA PRO A 96 -4.83 7.08 -2.44
C PRO A 96 -3.91 6.58 -1.32
N TYR A 97 -3.43 7.51 -0.50
CA TYR A 97 -2.69 7.20 0.71
C TYR A 97 -3.61 7.25 1.94
N LYS A 98 -3.42 6.31 2.88
CA LYS A 98 -4.14 6.31 4.16
C LYS A 98 -3.17 6.08 5.32
N THR A 99 -3.26 6.89 6.37
CA THR A 99 -2.52 6.65 7.61
C THR A 99 -3.07 5.43 8.34
N ASP A 100 -2.25 4.80 9.16
CA ASP A 100 -2.69 3.70 10.02
C ASP A 100 -3.73 4.18 11.05
N GLU A 101 -3.54 5.36 11.63
CA GLU A 101 -4.49 5.99 12.55
C GLU A 101 -5.90 6.14 11.93
N ASN A 102 -6.00 6.59 10.67
CA ASN A 102 -7.30 6.69 9.98
C ASN A 102 -7.95 5.32 9.75
N THR A 103 -7.15 4.25 9.71
CA THR A 103 -7.64 2.87 9.57
C THR A 103 -8.17 2.36 10.91
N GLU A 104 -7.44 2.60 12.01
CA GLU A 104 -7.81 2.23 13.37
C GLU A 104 -9.09 2.94 13.83
N ARG A 105 -9.25 4.21 13.48
CA ARG A 105 -10.44 5.01 13.82
C ARG A 105 -11.67 4.67 12.98
N GLY A 106 -11.60 3.64 12.12
CA GLY A 106 -12.73 3.21 11.29
C GLY A 106 -13.17 4.26 10.26
N ILE A 107 -12.31 5.25 9.96
CA ILE A 107 -12.64 6.34 9.04
C ILE A 107 -12.50 5.82 7.61
N TYR A 108 -13.60 5.32 7.08
CA TYR A 108 -13.74 4.92 5.67
C TYR A 108 -14.60 5.94 4.94
N ARG A 109 -14.47 6.02 3.61
CA ARG A 109 -15.38 6.82 2.77
C ARG A 109 -16.78 6.17 2.77
N ALA A 110 -17.52 6.33 3.84
CA ALA A 110 -18.95 6.09 3.92
C ALA A 110 -19.55 7.30 4.65
N GLY A 111 -20.06 8.27 3.88
CA GLY A 111 -20.68 9.49 4.39
C GLY A 111 -19.81 10.74 4.29
N GLY A 112 -19.95 11.49 3.18
CA GLY A 112 -19.82 12.95 3.12
C GLY A 112 -18.49 13.65 3.43
N SER A 113 -17.52 13.03 4.09
CA SER A 113 -16.33 13.73 4.60
C SER A 113 -15.28 13.96 3.51
N LYS A 114 -15.01 15.23 3.22
CA LYS A 114 -13.99 15.71 2.28
C LYS A 114 -12.60 15.19 2.67
N ARG A 115 -11.92 14.55 1.71
CA ARG A 115 -10.49 14.17 1.65
C ARG A 115 -9.85 13.61 2.95
N ILE A 116 -10.12 12.33 3.25
CA ILE A 116 -9.46 11.54 4.33
C ILE A 116 -8.00 11.12 3.97
N SER A 117 -7.57 11.35 2.73
CA SER A 117 -6.25 10.93 2.26
C SER A 117 -5.21 12.01 2.56
N ALA A 118 -4.23 11.69 3.41
CA ALA A 118 -3.14 12.61 3.76
C ALA A 118 -2.33 13.01 2.52
N TYR A 119 -2.26 12.12 1.53
CA TYR A 119 -1.69 12.39 0.20
C TYR A 119 -2.70 12.01 -0.87
N CYS A 120 -3.26 13.03 -1.53
CA CYS A 120 -4.08 12.85 -2.74
C CYS A 120 -3.23 13.09 -3.98
N GLU A 121 -3.50 12.29 -5.02
CA GLU A 121 -3.31 12.72 -6.41
C GLU A 121 -4.56 13.42 -6.94
#